data_AF-W4Q5H9-F1
#
_entry.id   AF-W4Q5H9-F1
#
_cell.length_a   1.000
_cell.length_b   1.000
_cell.length_c   1.000
_cell.angle_alpha   90.00
_cell.angle_beta   90.00
_cell.angle_gamma   90.00
#
_symmetry.space_group_name_H-M   'P 1'
#
loop_
_entity.id
_entity.type
_entity.pdbx_description
1 polymer ?
#
loop_
_entity_poly.entity_id
_entity_poly.type
_entity_poly.pdbx_seq_one_letter_code
_entity_poly.pdbx_strand_id
1 'polypeptide(L)'
;MLIFGYVSLFNDISDTEDYFKKIKTFNDIEQNLKDVVKTWVLFGWDDDGYRNGSFKERFDDFVKTEYIGNKNSTAGEIFFFSQIGYISQSMNILFTMMEPNFVPYVRGIVPFRYLTIIYTSLKENLNLNLDIQIVRTSISYFFERVFDHNLVSEISYNEYLEKINGLSLYKYVEDALSLLNKELDEISLRQIDLRVEQFYKNAFLVRLK
;
A
#
# COMPACT_ATOMS: atom_id res chain seq x y z
N MET A 1 -19.99 -7.51 2.22
CA MET A 1 -18.72 -8.27 2.06
C MET A 1 -17.61 -7.70 2.94
N LEU A 2 -17.25 -6.42 2.81
CA LEU A 2 -16.21 -5.75 3.62
C LEU A 2 -16.39 -5.88 5.14
N ILE A 3 -17.63 -5.73 5.61
CA ILE A 3 -17.96 -5.78 7.03
C ILE A 3 -17.74 -7.17 7.65
N PHE A 4 -18.12 -8.24 6.94
CA PHE A 4 -17.91 -9.62 7.40
C PHE A 4 -16.42 -9.98 7.43
N GLY A 5 -15.66 -9.52 6.44
CA GLY A 5 -14.19 -9.66 6.42
C GLY A 5 -13.52 -8.95 7.60
N TYR A 6 -13.98 -7.75 7.94
CA TYR A 6 -13.43 -7.00 9.07
C TYR A 6 -13.68 -7.69 10.42
N VAL A 7 -14.90 -8.16 10.67
CA VAL A 7 -15.22 -8.83 11.95
C VAL A 7 -14.40 -10.12 12.11
N SER A 8 -14.09 -10.80 11.00
CA SER A 8 -13.24 -12.01 11.00
C SER A 8 -11.79 -11.77 11.46
N LEU A 9 -11.35 -10.51 11.60
CA LEU A 9 -10.03 -10.17 12.13
C LEU A 9 -9.91 -10.37 13.65
N PHE A 10 -11.05 -10.55 14.33
CA PHE A 10 -11.14 -10.71 15.78
C PHE A 10 -11.43 -12.17 16.16
N ASN A 11 -11.10 -12.57 17.38
CA ASN A 11 -11.35 -13.92 17.89
C ASN A 11 -12.82 -14.13 18.28
N ASP A 12 -13.36 -13.25 19.13
CA ASP A 12 -14.66 -13.44 19.80
C ASP A 12 -15.71 -12.37 19.43
N ILE A 13 -15.73 -11.95 18.15
CA ILE A 13 -16.69 -10.97 17.62
C ILE A 13 -17.49 -11.63 16.48
N SER A 14 -18.82 -11.67 16.62
CA SER A 14 -19.71 -12.32 15.63
C SER A 14 -20.10 -11.41 14.46
N ASP A 15 -20.32 -10.14 14.76
CA ASP A 15 -20.84 -9.15 13.81
C ASP A 15 -20.48 -7.72 14.26
N THR A 16 -20.92 -6.72 13.50
CA THR A 16 -20.65 -5.30 13.80
C THR A 16 -21.35 -4.80 15.04
N GLU A 17 -22.53 -5.31 15.36
CA GLU A 17 -23.25 -4.89 16.56
C GLU A 17 -22.48 -5.38 17.80
N ASP A 18 -22.03 -6.62 17.78
CA ASP A 18 -21.17 -7.21 18.82
C ASP A 18 -19.83 -6.47 18.93
N TYR A 19 -19.21 -6.12 17.79
CA TYR A 19 -18.01 -5.28 17.75
C TYR A 19 -18.22 -3.97 18.50
N PHE A 20 -19.23 -3.18 18.11
CA PHE A 20 -19.47 -1.88 18.72
C PHE A 20 -19.94 -1.98 20.17
N LYS A 21 -20.47 -3.13 20.62
CA LYS A 21 -20.78 -3.36 22.04
C LYS A 21 -19.51 -3.63 22.86
N LYS A 22 -18.62 -4.50 22.38
CA LYS A 22 -17.44 -5.00 23.13
C LYS A 22 -16.19 -4.13 23.00
N ILE A 23 -15.97 -3.52 21.84
CA ILE A 23 -14.70 -2.85 21.52
C ILE A 23 -14.85 -1.33 21.69
N LYS A 24 -14.40 -0.78 22.83
CA LYS A 24 -14.49 0.65 23.14
C LYS A 24 -13.13 1.32 23.28
N THR A 25 -12.22 0.64 23.95
CA THR A 25 -10.86 1.12 24.26
C THR A 25 -9.84 0.45 23.36
N PHE A 26 -8.62 0.99 23.33
CA PHE A 26 -7.52 0.36 22.62
C PHE A 26 -7.19 -1.03 23.19
N ASN A 27 -7.28 -1.20 24.51
CA ASN A 27 -7.04 -2.49 25.15
C ASN A 27 -8.04 -3.55 24.67
N ASP A 28 -9.31 -3.17 24.45
CA ASP A 28 -10.31 -4.08 23.90
C ASP A 28 -9.91 -4.54 22.49
N ILE A 29 -9.42 -3.62 21.65
CA ILE A 29 -8.90 -3.94 20.31
C ILE A 29 -7.75 -4.93 20.44
N GLU A 30 -6.74 -4.59 21.24
CA GLU A 30 -5.51 -5.40 21.37
C GLU A 30 -5.77 -6.80 21.91
N GLN A 31 -6.72 -6.96 22.83
CA GLN A 31 -7.05 -8.26 23.41
C GLN A 31 -7.88 -9.14 22.46
N ASN A 32 -8.77 -8.55 21.66
CA ASN A 32 -9.70 -9.29 20.82
C ASN A 32 -9.19 -9.50 19.39
N LEU A 33 -8.27 -8.66 18.91
CA LEU A 33 -7.68 -8.78 17.58
C LEU A 33 -6.74 -9.98 17.52
N LYS A 34 -6.82 -10.78 16.44
CA LYS A 34 -5.91 -11.90 16.21
C LYS A 34 -4.47 -11.43 16.20
N ASP A 35 -3.57 -12.16 16.87
CA ASP A 35 -2.16 -11.74 17.02
C ASP A 35 -1.47 -11.54 15.66
N VAL A 36 -1.73 -12.41 14.70
CA VAL A 36 -1.19 -12.29 13.35
C VAL A 36 -1.63 -10.98 12.67
N VAL A 37 -2.86 -10.54 12.92
CA VAL A 37 -3.43 -9.32 12.31
C VAL A 37 -2.78 -8.06 12.87
N LYS A 38 -2.33 -8.06 14.14
CA LYS A 38 -1.62 -6.93 14.76
C LYS A 38 -0.37 -6.53 13.97
N THR A 39 0.27 -7.51 13.31
CA THR A 39 1.47 -7.28 12.48
C THR A 39 1.17 -6.72 11.09
N TRP A 40 -0.09 -6.80 10.64
CA TRP A 40 -0.51 -6.36 9.31
C TRP A 40 -1.28 -5.04 9.33
N VAL A 41 -1.88 -4.70 10.46
CA VAL A 41 -2.60 -3.43 10.63
C VAL A 41 -1.63 -2.26 10.55
N LEU A 42 -2.02 -1.25 9.78
CA LEU A 42 -1.30 0.00 9.61
C LEU A 42 -2.21 1.19 9.90
N PHE A 43 -1.60 2.30 10.31
CA PHE A 43 -2.30 3.52 10.66
C PHE A 43 -1.71 4.75 9.95
N GLY A 44 -2.55 5.69 9.53
CA GLY A 44 -2.06 6.93 8.91
C GLY A 44 -1.50 6.74 7.50
N TRP A 45 -0.57 7.61 7.11
CA TRP A 45 -0.07 7.68 5.72
C TRP A 45 1.26 6.95 5.53
N ASP A 46 2.14 6.99 6.54
CA ASP A 46 3.54 6.56 6.47
C ASP A 46 3.90 5.44 7.47
N ASP A 47 2.92 4.85 8.15
CA ASP A 47 3.13 3.67 8.99
C ASP A 47 3.53 2.47 8.12
N ASP A 48 4.75 2.03 8.34
CA ASP A 48 5.37 0.91 7.65
C ASP A 48 5.37 -0.36 8.49
N GLY A 49 4.63 -0.41 9.60
CA GLY A 49 4.58 -1.59 10.47
C GLY A 49 5.83 -1.83 11.31
N TYR A 50 6.90 -1.07 11.10
CA TYR A 50 8.23 -1.35 11.66
C TYR A 50 8.91 -0.12 12.27
N ARG A 51 8.44 1.10 12.00
CA ARG A 51 8.92 2.34 12.62
C ARG A 51 8.56 2.37 14.11
N ASN A 52 9.59 2.16 14.94
CA ASN A 52 9.77 2.59 16.33
C ASN A 52 8.51 2.73 17.22
N GLY A 53 7.64 1.72 17.24
CA GLY A 53 6.51 1.74 18.17
C GLY A 53 5.77 0.41 18.26
N SER A 54 5.32 0.09 19.46
CA SER A 54 4.30 -0.92 19.74
C SER A 54 3.01 -0.64 18.97
N PHE A 55 2.15 -1.66 18.86
CA PHE A 55 0.83 -1.53 18.24
C PHE A 55 0.05 -0.33 18.79
N LYS A 56 0.16 -0.11 20.10
CA LYS A 56 -0.43 1.02 20.83
C LYS A 56 0.18 2.37 20.47
N GLU A 57 1.51 2.48 20.46
CA GLU A 57 2.19 3.74 20.16
C GLU A 57 1.84 4.23 18.74
N ARG A 58 1.81 3.32 17.76
CA ARG A 58 1.39 3.66 16.39
C ARG A 58 -0.06 4.15 16.33
N PHE A 59 -0.97 3.52 17.08
CA PHE A 59 -2.35 3.97 17.16
C PHE A 59 -2.47 5.34 17.84
N ASP A 60 -1.78 5.53 18.97
CA ASP A 60 -1.78 6.79 19.71
C ASP A 60 -1.25 7.95 18.85
N ASP A 61 -0.22 7.72 18.04
CA ASP A 61 0.30 8.71 17.10
C ASP A 61 -0.67 8.99 15.95
N PHE A 62 -1.31 7.96 15.40
CA PHE A 62 -2.37 8.11 14.42
C PHE A 62 -3.54 8.95 14.95
N VAL A 63 -3.94 8.76 16.22
CA VAL A 63 -5.04 9.52 16.82
C VAL A 63 -4.75 11.01 16.97
N LYS A 64 -3.46 11.38 17.09
CA LYS A 64 -3.05 12.79 17.17
C LYS A 64 -3.11 13.50 15.82
N THR A 65 -3.15 12.77 14.70
CA THR A 65 -3.15 13.36 13.36
C THR A 65 -4.38 14.25 13.10
N GLU A 66 -4.26 15.13 12.12
CA GLU A 66 -5.37 15.98 11.65
C GLU A 66 -6.41 15.20 10.83
N TYR A 67 -6.07 13.98 10.39
CA TYR A 67 -6.90 13.16 9.50
C TYR A 67 -8.05 12.45 10.22
N ILE A 68 -8.09 12.48 11.55
CA ILE A 68 -9.22 11.94 12.32
C ILE A 68 -10.35 12.96 12.38
N GLY A 69 -11.43 12.65 11.66
CA GLY A 69 -12.60 13.53 11.57
C GLY A 69 -13.33 13.73 12.90
N ASN A 70 -13.40 12.70 13.76
CA ASN A 70 -14.01 12.83 15.09
C ASN A 70 -13.05 12.36 16.19
N LYS A 71 -12.31 13.29 16.77
CA LYS A 71 -11.38 13.01 17.88
C LYS A 71 -12.07 12.63 19.20
N ASN A 72 -13.40 12.82 19.29
CA ASN A 72 -14.20 12.43 20.46
C ASN A 72 -14.75 10.99 20.34
N SER A 73 -14.54 10.31 19.22
CA SER A 73 -14.93 8.91 19.05
C SER A 73 -14.14 7.99 19.97
N THR A 74 -14.73 6.85 20.30
CA THR A 74 -14.04 5.77 21.02
C THR A 74 -12.89 5.22 20.18
N ALA A 75 -11.88 4.63 20.83
CA ALA A 75 -10.77 4.01 20.12
C ALA A 75 -11.26 2.91 19.16
N GLY A 76 -12.28 2.14 19.59
CA GLY A 76 -12.94 1.12 18.76
C GLY A 76 -13.57 1.67 17.49
N GLU A 77 -14.23 2.84 17.55
CA GLU A 77 -14.80 3.50 16.37
C GLU A 77 -13.71 4.02 15.43
N ILE A 78 -12.69 4.69 15.97
CA ILE A 78 -11.56 5.20 15.20
C ILE A 78 -10.86 4.05 14.46
N PHE A 79 -10.61 2.96 15.16
CA PHE A 79 -10.03 1.76 14.57
C PHE A 79 -10.92 1.18 13.48
N PHE A 80 -12.22 0.99 13.74
CA PHE A 80 -13.15 0.47 12.74
C PHE A 80 -13.15 1.28 11.45
N PHE A 81 -13.35 2.60 11.55
CA PHE A 81 -13.47 3.46 10.38
C PHE A 81 -12.15 3.61 9.62
N SER A 82 -11.01 3.65 10.32
CA SER A 82 -9.70 3.69 9.65
C SER A 82 -9.44 2.42 8.85
N GLN A 83 -9.62 1.24 9.45
CA GLN A 83 -9.32 -0.03 8.78
C GLN A 83 -10.31 -0.32 7.64
N ILE A 84 -11.61 -0.13 7.85
CA ILE A 84 -12.61 -0.25 6.77
C ILE A 84 -12.31 0.76 5.64
N GLY A 85 -11.87 1.97 5.98
CA GLY A 85 -11.46 2.98 5.02
C GLY A 85 -10.32 2.51 4.13
N TYR A 86 -9.24 1.99 4.70
CA TYR A 86 -8.08 1.48 3.93
C TYR A 86 -8.42 0.26 3.08
N ILE A 87 -9.23 -0.67 3.61
CA ILE A 87 -9.69 -1.83 2.86
C ILE A 87 -10.56 -1.37 1.68
N SER A 88 -11.52 -0.46 1.93
CA SER A 88 -12.40 0.08 0.89
C SER A 88 -11.62 0.82 -0.21
N GLN A 89 -10.68 1.68 0.18
CA GLN A 89 -9.81 2.38 -0.76
C GLN A 89 -9.02 1.40 -1.64
N SER A 90 -8.47 0.35 -1.04
CA SER A 90 -7.66 -0.64 -1.75
C SER A 90 -8.49 -1.53 -2.66
N MET A 91 -9.71 -1.91 -2.25
CA MET A 91 -10.68 -2.58 -3.13
C MET A 91 -11.08 -1.69 -4.31
N ASN A 92 -11.30 -0.39 -4.09
CA ASN A 92 -11.61 0.54 -5.18
C ASN A 92 -10.45 0.64 -6.18
N ILE A 93 -9.21 0.71 -5.70
CA ILE A 93 -8.02 0.68 -6.57
C ILE A 93 -7.99 -0.63 -7.36
N LEU A 94 -8.16 -1.77 -6.68
CA LEU A 94 -8.17 -3.09 -7.30
C LEU A 94 -9.23 -3.23 -8.40
N PHE A 95 -10.46 -2.79 -8.15
CA PHE A 95 -11.52 -2.81 -9.16
C PHE A 95 -11.25 -1.84 -10.30
N THR A 96 -10.63 -0.69 -10.03
CA THR A 96 -10.20 0.23 -11.10
C THR A 96 -9.11 -0.41 -11.97
N MET A 97 -8.21 -1.23 -11.40
CA MET A 97 -7.19 -1.99 -12.14
C MET A 97 -7.76 -3.05 -13.07
N MET A 98 -9.02 -3.46 -12.90
CA MET A 98 -9.66 -4.38 -13.83
C MET A 98 -9.92 -3.75 -15.20
N GLU A 99 -9.92 -2.41 -15.28
CA GLU A 99 -9.95 -1.73 -16.57
C GLU A 99 -8.66 -2.01 -17.36
N PRO A 100 -8.76 -2.39 -18.65
CA PRO A 100 -7.61 -2.70 -19.47
C PRO A 100 -6.56 -1.58 -19.46
N ASN A 101 -5.30 -1.96 -19.22
CA ASN A 101 -4.12 -1.07 -19.21
C ASN A 101 -4.03 -0.05 -18.06
N PHE A 102 -4.88 -0.13 -17.03
CA PHE A 102 -4.75 0.78 -15.88
C PHE A 102 -3.69 0.30 -14.88
N VAL A 103 -2.65 1.11 -14.67
CA VAL A 103 -1.66 0.94 -13.60
C VAL A 103 -1.81 2.11 -12.64
N PRO A 104 -2.34 1.91 -11.42
CA PRO A 104 -2.52 2.99 -10.47
C PRO A 104 -1.18 3.47 -9.94
N TYR A 105 -1.09 4.79 -9.77
CA TYR A 105 -0.01 5.43 -9.06
C TYR A 105 -0.38 5.58 -7.57
N VAL A 106 0.13 4.67 -6.75
CA VAL A 106 -0.09 4.65 -5.30
C VAL A 106 1.11 5.29 -4.60
N ARG A 107 0.89 6.38 -3.86
CA ARG A 107 1.96 7.12 -3.15
C ARG A 107 2.14 6.69 -1.69
N GLY A 108 1.04 6.44 -0.99
CA GLY A 108 1.08 6.08 0.43
C GLY A 108 1.51 4.62 0.65
N ILE A 109 2.28 4.35 1.70
CA ILE A 109 2.67 2.97 2.05
C ILE A 109 1.47 2.14 2.51
N VAL A 110 0.54 2.76 3.24
CA VAL A 110 -0.67 2.09 3.74
C VAL A 110 -1.55 1.61 2.58
N PRO A 111 -2.02 2.46 1.64
CA PRO A 111 -2.80 1.98 0.50
C PRO A 111 -2.02 0.98 -0.38
N PHE A 112 -0.70 1.14 -0.52
CA PHE A 112 0.12 0.19 -1.26
C PHE A 112 0.11 -1.20 -0.61
N ARG A 113 0.33 -1.28 0.70
CA ARG A 113 0.33 -2.56 1.43
C ARG A 113 -1.04 -3.20 1.51
N TYR A 114 -2.09 -2.43 1.72
CA TYR A 114 -3.45 -2.96 1.71
C TYR A 114 -3.83 -3.49 0.32
N LEU A 115 -3.44 -2.80 -0.76
CA LEU A 115 -3.64 -3.28 -2.12
C LEU A 115 -2.96 -4.64 -2.35
N THR A 116 -1.70 -4.80 -1.95
CA THR A 116 -0.97 -6.07 -2.15
C THR A 116 -1.55 -7.20 -1.32
N ILE A 117 -1.91 -6.97 -0.05
CA ILE A 117 -2.54 -7.98 0.82
C ILE A 117 -3.88 -8.43 0.25
N ILE A 118 -4.74 -7.47 -0.12
CA ILE A 118 -6.07 -7.77 -0.67
C ILE A 118 -5.96 -8.52 -1.98
N TYR A 119 -5.08 -8.08 -2.88
CA TYR A 119 -4.89 -8.75 -4.16
C TYR A 119 -4.47 -10.21 -3.96
N THR A 120 -3.41 -10.46 -3.18
CA THR A 120 -2.93 -11.82 -2.91
C THR A 120 -4.01 -12.69 -2.25
N SER A 121 -4.85 -12.12 -1.39
CA SER A 121 -5.93 -12.85 -0.71
C SER A 121 -7.12 -13.18 -1.61
N LEU A 122 -7.38 -12.35 -2.63
CA LEU A 122 -8.55 -12.48 -3.51
C LEU A 122 -8.23 -13.08 -4.88
N LYS A 123 -6.97 -13.06 -5.32
CA LYS A 123 -6.52 -13.48 -6.66
C LYS A 123 -7.15 -14.81 -7.08
N GLU A 124 -6.95 -15.86 -6.29
CA GLU A 124 -7.42 -17.21 -6.60
C GLU A 124 -8.95 -17.33 -6.52
N ASN A 125 -9.53 -16.81 -5.43
CA ASN A 125 -10.96 -16.93 -5.15
C ASN A 125 -11.84 -16.17 -6.16
N LEU A 126 -11.36 -15.04 -6.67
CA LEU A 126 -12.08 -14.20 -7.63
C LEU A 126 -11.53 -14.30 -9.06
N ASN A 127 -10.57 -15.21 -9.31
CA ASN A 127 -9.90 -15.39 -10.60
C ASN A 127 -9.40 -14.06 -11.21
N LEU A 128 -8.76 -13.23 -10.38
CA LEU A 128 -8.23 -11.94 -10.80
C LEU A 128 -6.92 -12.15 -11.57
N ASN A 129 -6.82 -11.57 -12.76
CA ASN A 129 -5.59 -11.59 -13.56
C ASN A 129 -4.98 -10.18 -13.61
N LEU A 130 -4.40 -9.73 -12.50
CA LEU A 130 -3.85 -8.38 -12.32
C LEU A 130 -2.37 -8.37 -11.92
N ASP A 131 -1.66 -9.48 -12.09
CA ASP A 131 -0.27 -9.63 -11.60
C ASP A 131 0.63 -8.56 -12.19
N ILE A 132 0.55 -8.33 -13.52
CA ILE A 132 1.37 -7.35 -14.19
C ILE A 132 1.06 -5.92 -13.73
N GLN A 133 -0.21 -5.59 -13.43
CA GLN A 133 -0.60 -4.29 -12.91
C GLN A 133 -0.06 -4.10 -11.49
N ILE A 134 -0.11 -5.13 -10.64
CA ILE A 134 0.42 -5.10 -9.27
C ILE A 134 1.95 -4.92 -9.27
N VAL A 135 2.63 -5.65 -10.17
CA VAL A 135 4.08 -5.49 -10.40
C VAL A 135 4.41 -4.07 -10.86
N ARG A 136 3.70 -3.55 -11.86
CA ARG A 136 3.95 -2.19 -12.36
C ARG A 136 3.63 -1.11 -11.34
N THR A 137 2.56 -1.25 -10.56
CA THR A 137 2.26 -0.37 -9.43
C THR A 137 3.37 -0.41 -8.40
N SER A 138 3.95 -1.59 -8.11
CA SER A 138 5.11 -1.71 -7.22
C SER A 138 6.33 -0.99 -7.78
N ILE A 139 6.59 -1.11 -9.09
CA ILE A 139 7.67 -0.37 -9.75
C ILE A 139 7.47 1.15 -9.62
N SER A 140 6.26 1.66 -9.89
CA SER A 140 5.95 3.09 -9.74
C SER A 140 6.09 3.56 -8.29
N TYR A 141 5.62 2.75 -7.34
CA TYR A 141 5.70 3.02 -5.91
C TYR A 141 7.16 3.18 -5.45
N PHE A 142 8.05 2.26 -5.83
CA PHE A 142 9.47 2.39 -5.47
C PHE A 142 10.16 3.54 -6.19
N PHE A 143 9.77 3.84 -7.43
CA PHE A 143 10.40 4.92 -8.20
C PHE A 143 10.09 6.29 -7.60
N GLU A 144 8.85 6.50 -7.15
CA GLU A 144 8.46 7.72 -6.43
C GLU A 144 9.36 8.01 -5.24
N ARG A 145 9.72 6.97 -4.47
CA ARG A 145 10.50 7.12 -3.24
C ARG A 145 11.96 7.49 -3.48
N VAL A 146 12.49 7.20 -4.66
CA VAL A 146 13.87 7.55 -5.04
C VAL A 146 13.91 8.80 -5.92
N PHE A 147 12.77 9.31 -6.37
CA PHE A 147 12.68 10.42 -7.30
C PHE A 147 13.05 11.75 -6.63
N ASP A 148 14.05 12.44 -7.18
CA ASP A 148 14.45 13.76 -6.71
C ASP A 148 13.63 14.86 -7.40
N HIS A 149 12.58 15.30 -6.72
CA HIS A 149 11.74 16.40 -7.19
C HIS A 149 12.49 17.74 -7.31
N ASN A 150 13.51 17.98 -6.48
CA ASN A 150 14.27 19.23 -6.52
C ASN A 150 15.13 19.27 -7.78
N LEU A 151 15.85 18.19 -8.08
CA LEU A 151 16.64 18.06 -9.30
C LEU A 151 15.80 18.32 -10.55
N VAL A 152 14.61 17.74 -10.63
CA VAL A 152 13.74 17.90 -11.81
C VAL A 152 13.13 19.30 -11.90
N SER A 153 12.90 19.96 -10.75
CA SER A 153 12.34 21.32 -10.73
C SER A 153 13.27 22.39 -11.31
N GLU A 154 14.57 22.11 -11.39
CA GLU A 154 15.58 23.00 -11.95
C GLU A 154 15.68 22.91 -13.48
N ILE A 155 15.05 21.89 -14.10
CA ILE A 155 15.13 21.62 -15.53
C ILE A 155 13.84 22.10 -16.20
N SER A 156 13.96 22.77 -17.35
CA SER A 156 12.77 23.21 -18.09
C SER A 156 11.97 22.01 -18.61
N TYR A 157 10.64 22.15 -18.75
CA TYR A 157 9.77 21.05 -19.18
C TYR A 157 10.23 20.40 -20.50
N ASN A 158 10.58 21.20 -21.51
CA ASN A 158 11.00 20.69 -22.82
C ASN A 158 12.34 19.94 -22.72
N GLU A 159 13.30 20.49 -21.99
CA GLU A 159 14.60 19.84 -21.77
C GLU A 159 14.43 18.53 -20.99
N TYR A 160 13.55 18.51 -19.99
CA TYR A 160 13.20 17.29 -19.26
C TYR A 160 12.67 16.22 -20.21
N LEU A 161 11.70 16.56 -21.07
CA LEU A 161 11.13 15.62 -22.05
C LEU A 161 12.20 15.04 -22.98
N GLU A 162 13.11 15.87 -23.49
CA GLU A 162 14.21 15.41 -24.34
C GLU A 162 15.14 14.45 -23.61
N LYS A 163 15.52 14.77 -22.37
CA LYS A 163 16.41 13.94 -21.54
C LYS A 163 15.78 12.60 -21.20
N ILE A 164 14.49 12.55 -20.88
CA ILE A 164 13.81 11.29 -20.53
C ILE A 164 13.35 10.48 -21.74
N ASN A 165 13.38 11.04 -22.94
CA ASN A 165 12.83 10.39 -24.13
C ASN A 165 13.46 9.00 -24.38
N GLY A 166 12.61 8.00 -24.60
CA GLY A 166 13.04 6.61 -24.82
C GLY A 166 13.50 5.86 -23.57
N LEU A 167 13.50 6.47 -22.38
CA LEU A 167 13.61 5.72 -21.13
C LEU A 167 12.31 4.94 -20.88
N SER A 168 12.44 3.69 -20.44
CA SER A 168 11.31 2.87 -20.03
C SER A 168 11.64 2.13 -18.75
N LEU A 169 11.16 2.67 -17.63
CA LEU A 169 11.35 2.08 -16.31
C LEU A 169 10.74 0.67 -16.22
N TYR A 170 9.48 0.51 -16.65
CA TYR A 170 8.81 -0.80 -16.60
C TYR A 170 9.57 -1.83 -17.41
N LYS A 171 9.91 -1.54 -18.66
CA LYS A 171 10.68 -2.47 -19.50
C LYS A 171 12.03 -2.81 -18.89
N TYR A 172 12.76 -1.83 -18.36
CA TYR A 172 14.05 -2.07 -17.70
C TYR A 172 13.93 -3.08 -16.56
N VAL A 173 12.94 -2.90 -15.67
CA VAL A 173 12.75 -3.79 -14.52
C VAL A 173 12.18 -5.15 -14.94
N GLU A 174 11.22 -5.17 -15.87
CA GLU A 174 10.60 -6.38 -16.43
C GLU A 174 11.65 -7.29 -17.09
N ASP A 175 12.50 -6.73 -17.94
CA ASP A 175 13.56 -7.46 -18.64
C ASP A 175 14.63 -7.95 -17.63
N ALA A 176 15.08 -7.07 -16.72
CA ALA A 176 16.15 -7.39 -15.75
C ALA A 176 15.78 -8.48 -14.74
N LEU A 177 14.49 -8.68 -14.48
CA LEU A 177 13.97 -9.70 -13.56
C LEU A 177 13.23 -10.83 -14.29
N SER A 178 13.11 -10.76 -15.62
CA SER A 178 12.36 -11.71 -16.45
C SER A 178 10.92 -11.91 -15.96
N LEU A 179 10.24 -10.81 -15.62
CA LEU A 179 8.95 -10.83 -14.91
C LEU A 179 7.82 -11.48 -15.72
N LEU A 180 7.90 -11.45 -17.05
CA LEU A 180 6.90 -12.09 -17.92
C LEU A 180 6.90 -13.63 -17.84
N ASN A 181 7.95 -14.23 -17.27
CA ASN A 181 8.10 -15.68 -17.13
C ASN A 181 7.93 -16.15 -15.68
N LYS A 182 7.40 -15.28 -14.79
CA LYS A 182 7.28 -15.55 -13.37
C LYS A 182 5.85 -15.37 -12.89
N GLU A 183 5.45 -16.25 -11.98
CA GLU A 183 4.27 -16.04 -11.15
C GLU A 183 4.55 -14.99 -10.07
N LEU A 184 3.50 -14.37 -9.53
CA LEU A 184 3.63 -13.27 -8.57
C LEU A 184 4.39 -13.66 -7.29
N ASP A 185 4.20 -14.88 -6.80
CA ASP A 185 4.86 -15.41 -5.60
C ASP A 185 6.37 -15.64 -5.79
N GLU A 186 6.83 -15.74 -7.04
CA GLU A 186 8.25 -15.80 -7.40
C GLU A 186 8.91 -14.42 -7.49
N ILE A 187 8.13 -13.33 -7.38
CA ILE A 187 8.59 -11.95 -7.53
C ILE A 187 8.83 -11.31 -6.16
N SER A 188 10.09 -11.01 -5.87
CA SER A 188 10.47 -10.29 -4.64
C SER A 188 10.31 -8.78 -4.80
N LEU A 189 9.51 -8.15 -3.94
CA LEU A 189 9.42 -6.68 -3.86
C LEU A 189 10.80 -6.02 -3.64
N ARG A 190 11.69 -6.66 -2.88
CA ARG A 190 13.06 -6.16 -2.67
C ARG A 190 13.89 -6.19 -3.96
N GLN A 191 13.69 -7.20 -4.82
CA GLN A 191 14.36 -7.22 -6.12
C GLN A 191 13.84 -6.12 -7.04
N ILE A 192 12.53 -5.85 -7.03
CA ILE A 192 11.94 -4.72 -7.77
C ILE A 192 12.58 -3.41 -7.30
N ASP A 193 12.54 -3.14 -6.00
CA ASP A 193 13.12 -1.95 -5.36
C ASP A 193 14.58 -1.72 -5.78
N LEU A 194 15.42 -2.76 -5.66
CA LEU A 194 16.82 -2.70 -6.09
C LEU A 194 17.00 -2.38 -7.58
N ARG A 195 16.14 -2.91 -8.46
CA ARG A 195 16.21 -2.62 -9.90
C ARG A 195 15.71 -1.23 -10.23
N VAL A 196 14.71 -0.73 -9.52
CA VAL A 196 14.24 0.65 -9.62
C VAL A 196 15.35 1.62 -9.21
N GLU A 197 16.03 1.37 -8.09
CA GLU A 197 17.18 2.17 -7.67
C GLU A 197 18.30 2.18 -8.72
N GLN A 198 18.60 1.02 -9.32
CA GLN A 198 19.61 0.90 -10.37
C GLN A 198 19.22 1.68 -11.63
N PHE A 199 17.97 1.58 -12.08
CA PHE A 199 17.46 2.37 -13.19
C PHE A 199 17.60 3.86 -12.90
N TYR A 200 17.20 4.29 -11.69
CA TYR A 200 17.26 5.68 -11.29
C TYR A 200 18.70 6.21 -11.34
N LYS A 201 19.65 5.48 -10.75
CA LYS A 201 21.06 5.88 -10.68
C LYS A 201 21.77 5.83 -12.04
N ASN A 202 21.54 4.76 -12.81
CA ASN A 202 22.37 4.45 -13.99
C ASN A 202 21.77 4.90 -15.32
N ALA A 203 20.45 5.11 -15.39
CA ALA A 203 19.77 5.54 -16.62
C ALA A 203 19.12 6.92 -16.45
N PHE A 204 18.34 7.12 -15.39
CA PHE A 204 17.58 8.37 -15.21
C PHE A 204 18.49 9.54 -14.86
N LEU A 205 19.24 9.45 -13.75
CA LEU A 205 20.14 10.53 -13.30
C LEU A 205 21.26 10.86 -14.28
N VAL A 206 21.76 9.86 -15.01
CA VAL A 206 22.81 10.04 -16.02
C VAL A 206 22.36 10.97 -17.14
N ARG A 207 21.07 10.91 -17.52
CA ARG A 207 20.52 11.79 -18.56
C ARG A 207 20.10 13.16 -18.04
N LEU A 208 19.78 13.26 -16.75
CA LEU A 208 19.33 14.51 -16.12
C LEU A 208 20.48 15.46 -15.81
N LYS A 209 21.66 14.93 -15.47
CA LYS A 209 22.91 15.70 -15.41
C LYS A 209 23.40 16.11 -16.80
#